data_AF-A0A7D9IL18-F1
#
_entry.id   AF-A0A7D9IL18-F1
#
_cell.length_a   1.000
_cell.length_b   1.000
_cell.length_c   1.000
_cell.angle_alpha   90.00
_cell.angle_beta   90.00
_cell.angle_gamma   90.00
#
_symmetry.space_group_name_H-M   'P 1'
#
loop_
_entity.id
_entity.type
_entity.pdbx_description
1 polymer ?
#
loop_
_entity_poly.entity_id
_entity_poly.type
_entity_poly.pdbx_seq_one_letter_code
_entity_poly.pdbx_strand_id
1 'polypeptide(L)'
;MFQCSGMVSWTVFLAVFYLFWVTSLFGSQCYQIFWRGMTTNEVINAPRYQHFFTKDNGGMPSSPFTRGVIGNIADFFQCSCFGLVRPVYVDWKAEFNFDQFSAHKKQTV
;
A
#
# COMPACT_ATOMS: atom_id res chain seq x y z
N MET A 1 -8.30 -27.77 -35.95
CA MET A 1 -7.87 -27.94 -34.55
C MET A 1 -6.52 -27.27 -34.42
N PHE A 2 -6.38 -26.27 -33.54
CA PHE A 2 -5.16 -25.46 -33.41
C PHE A 2 -3.90 -26.34 -33.18
N GLN A 3 -3.08 -26.56 -34.22
CA GLN A 3 -1.74 -27.11 -34.06
C GLN A 3 -0.77 -25.93 -33.93
N CYS A 4 -0.53 -25.50 -32.70
CA CYS A 4 0.54 -24.53 -32.41
C CYS A 4 1.87 -25.24 -32.22
N SER A 5 2.96 -24.61 -32.68
CA SER A 5 4.33 -25.05 -32.38
C SER A 5 4.53 -25.17 -30.86
N GLY A 6 5.25 -26.21 -30.41
CA GLY A 6 5.50 -26.46 -28.98
C GLY A 6 6.08 -25.24 -28.25
N MET A 7 6.90 -24.43 -28.93
CA MET A 7 7.44 -23.18 -28.38
C MET A 7 6.34 -22.15 -28.10
N VAL A 8 5.38 -21.99 -29.01
CA VAL A 8 4.28 -21.03 -28.86
C VAL A 8 3.37 -21.46 -27.70
N SER A 9 3.05 -22.76 -27.62
CA SER A 9 2.26 -23.32 -26.51
C SER A 9 2.93 -23.09 -25.16
N TRP A 10 4.24 -23.34 -25.08
CA TRP A 10 5.05 -23.11 -23.89
C TRP A 10 5.08 -21.64 -23.48
N THR A 11 5.30 -20.72 -24.43
CA THR A 11 5.30 -19.28 -24.14
C THR A 11 3.94 -18.80 -23.66
N VAL A 12 2.84 -19.27 -24.25
CA VAL A 12 1.48 -18.92 -23.81
C VAL A 12 1.22 -19.43 -22.40
N PHE A 13 1.60 -20.66 -22.09
CA PHE A 13 1.47 -21.23 -20.74
C PHE A 13 2.22 -20.38 -19.70
N LEU A 14 3.48 -20.05 -19.97
CA LEU A 14 4.27 -19.19 -19.08
C LEU A 14 3.66 -17.80 -18.94
N ALA A 15 3.20 -17.19 -20.04
CA ALA A 15 2.57 -15.87 -19.99
C ALA A 15 1.33 -15.87 -19.10
N VAL A 16 0.46 -16.88 -19.21
CA VAL A 16 -0.73 -17.02 -18.35
C VAL A 16 -0.34 -17.22 -16.90
N PHE A 17 0.66 -18.07 -16.63
CA PHE A 17 1.17 -18.28 -15.27
C PHE A 17 1.73 -16.99 -14.65
N TYR A 18 2.56 -16.24 -15.40
CA TYR A 18 3.10 -14.97 -14.94
C TYR A 18 2.01 -13.91 -14.75
N LEU A 19 1.03 -13.84 -15.65
CA LEU A 19 -0.10 -12.92 -15.50
C LEU A 19 -0.88 -13.22 -14.21
N PHE A 20 -1.18 -14.49 -13.94
CA PHE A 20 -1.84 -14.90 -12.70
C PHE A 20 -1.00 -14.49 -11.47
N TRP A 21 0.27 -14.89 -11.45
CA TRP A 21 1.20 -14.60 -10.36
C TRP A 21 1.35 -13.11 -10.09
N VAL A 22 1.64 -12.31 -11.12
CA VAL A 22 1.84 -10.87 -11.01
C VAL A 22 0.54 -10.16 -10.60
N THR A 23 -0.61 -10.61 -11.10
CA THR A 23 -1.91 -10.04 -10.69
C THR A 23 -2.20 -10.32 -9.22
N SER A 24 -1.91 -11.53 -8.73
CA SER A 24 -2.05 -11.85 -7.30
C SER A 24 -1.15 -10.99 -6.43
N LEU A 25 0.10 -10.77 -6.82
CA LEU A 25 1.00 -9.86 -6.12
C LEU A 25 0.53 -8.41 -6.18
N PHE A 26 0.07 -7.96 -7.34
CA PHE A 26 -0.45 -6.61 -7.49
C PHE A 26 -1.65 -6.36 -6.56
N GLY A 27 -2.60 -7.30 -6.52
CA GLY A 27 -3.75 -7.21 -5.61
C GLY A 27 -3.35 -7.17 -4.14
N SER A 28 -2.37 -7.98 -3.73
CA SER A 28 -1.89 -7.98 -2.34
C SER A 28 -1.18 -6.69 -1.96
N GLN A 29 -0.43 -6.08 -2.89
CA GLN A 29 0.21 -4.78 -2.66
C GLN A 29 -0.81 -3.64 -2.63
N CYS A 30 -1.81 -3.65 -3.52
CA CYS A 30 -2.91 -2.68 -3.47
C CYS A 30 -3.67 -2.75 -2.14
N TYR A 31 -3.95 -3.95 -1.63
CA TYR A 31 -4.61 -4.10 -0.32
C TYR A 31 -3.76 -3.53 0.82
N GLN A 32 -2.45 -3.79 0.82
CA GLN A 32 -1.51 -3.25 1.82
C GLN A 32 -1.46 -1.72 1.78
N ILE A 33 -1.38 -1.11 0.60
CA ILE A 33 -1.28 0.33 0.44
C ILE A 33 -2.63 1.00 0.77
N PHE A 34 -3.72 0.57 0.12
CA PHE A 34 -5.00 1.26 0.22
C PHE A 34 -5.70 1.01 1.54
N TRP A 35 -5.79 -0.26 1.98
CA TRP A 35 -6.57 -0.61 3.17
C TRP A 35 -5.78 -0.45 4.46
N ARG A 36 -4.53 -0.91 4.46
CA ARG A 36 -3.71 -0.97 5.68
C ARG A 36 -2.79 0.24 5.84
N GLY A 37 -2.39 0.88 4.74
CA GLY A 37 -1.39 1.95 4.75
C GLY A 37 -0.05 1.46 5.31
N MET A 38 0.38 0.26 4.93
CA MET A 38 1.66 -0.32 5.36
C MET A 38 2.42 -0.94 4.19
N THR A 39 3.75 -0.88 4.28
CA THR A 39 4.64 -1.65 3.39
C THR A 39 4.77 -3.09 3.85
N THR A 40 5.11 -4.01 2.94
CA THR A 40 5.32 -5.43 3.29
C THR A 40 6.35 -5.62 4.39
N ASN A 41 7.40 -4.79 4.40
CA ASN A 41 8.41 -4.78 5.46
C ASN A 41 7.81 -4.40 6.83
N GLU A 42 6.96 -3.38 6.89
CA GLU A 42 6.26 -2.99 8.12
C GLU A 42 5.34 -4.11 8.60
N VAL A 43 4.63 -4.79 7.70
CA VAL A 43 3.71 -5.88 8.06
C VAL A 43 4.45 -7.07 8.66
N ILE A 44 5.52 -7.51 8.01
CA ILE A 44 6.30 -8.67 8.44
C ILE A 44 7.05 -8.36 9.74
N ASN A 45 7.54 -7.13 9.91
CA ASN A 45 8.26 -6.72 11.11
C ASN A 45 7.36 -6.16 12.22
N ALA A 46 6.08 -5.90 11.96
CA ALA A 46 5.15 -5.34 12.95
C ALA A 46 5.13 -6.11 14.27
N PRO A 47 5.15 -7.46 14.32
CA PRO A 47 5.21 -8.21 15.59
C PRO A 47 6.39 -7.84 16.50
N ARG A 48 7.49 -7.34 15.93
CA ARG A 48 8.67 -6.89 16.67
C ARG A 48 8.43 -5.56 17.40
N TYR A 49 7.45 -4.80 16.95
CA TYR A 49 7.24 -3.41 17.31
C TYR A 49 5.83 -3.25 17.92
N GLN A 50 5.77 -3.26 19.25
CA GLN A 50 4.52 -3.19 20.03
C GLN A 50 3.65 -1.96 19.70
N HIS A 51 4.25 -0.87 19.20
CA HIS A 51 3.53 0.36 18.87
C HIS A 51 2.64 0.28 17.63
N PHE A 52 2.76 -0.76 16.81
CA PHE A 52 1.82 -1.01 15.71
C PHE A 52 0.54 -1.71 16.17
N PHE A 53 0.46 -2.20 17.41
CA PHE A 53 -0.73 -2.90 17.90
C PHE A 53 -1.56 -1.95 18.77
N THR A 54 -2.67 -1.47 18.21
CA THR A 54 -3.65 -0.70 19.00
C THR A 54 -4.65 -1.66 19.64
N LYS A 55 -4.97 -1.45 20.92
CA LYS A 55 -5.98 -2.24 21.66
C LYS A 55 -7.35 -2.23 20.96
N ASP A 56 -7.69 -1.12 20.30
CA ASP A 56 -8.97 -0.94 19.59
C ASP A 56 -9.11 -1.80 18.32
N ASN A 57 -8.02 -2.27 17.73
CA ASN A 57 -8.05 -3.10 16.50
C ASN A 57 -7.96 -4.61 16.80
N GLY A 58 -8.44 -5.04 17.98
CA GLY A 58 -8.48 -6.47 18.35
C GLY A 58 -7.12 -7.16 18.38
N GLY A 59 -6.03 -6.39 18.59
CA GLY A 59 -4.66 -6.91 18.57
C GLY A 59 -4.09 -7.14 17.16
N MET A 60 -4.72 -6.61 16.10
CA MET A 60 -4.16 -6.64 14.76
C MET A 60 -3.21 -5.45 14.53
N PRO A 61 -2.09 -5.61 13.77
CA PRO A 61 -1.21 -4.50 13.48
C PRO A 61 -1.93 -3.42 12.66
N SER A 62 -1.96 -2.21 13.19
CA SER A 62 -2.51 -1.01 12.59
C SER A 62 -1.39 -0.01 12.34
N SER A 63 -1.34 0.51 11.12
CA SER A 63 -0.37 1.56 10.79
C SER A 63 -0.72 2.85 11.51
N PRO A 64 0.23 3.53 12.17
CA PRO A 64 0.01 4.90 12.64
C PRO A 64 -0.10 5.90 11.47
N PHE A 65 0.29 5.47 10.26
CA PHE A 65 0.33 6.26 9.01
C PHE A 65 -0.93 6.11 8.15
N THR A 66 -1.86 5.20 8.50
CA THR A 66 -3.11 5.07 7.72
C THR A 66 -4.02 6.28 7.93
N ARG A 67 -4.58 6.81 6.84
CA ARG A 67 -5.56 7.91 6.82
C ARG A 67 -6.94 7.46 6.29
N GLY A 68 -7.17 6.15 6.31
CA GLY A 68 -8.33 5.52 5.68
C GLY A 68 -8.14 5.30 4.18
N VAL A 69 -9.02 4.50 3.57
CA VAL A 69 -8.81 3.99 2.20
C VAL A 69 -8.66 5.12 1.17
N ILE A 70 -9.56 6.10 1.21
CA ILE A 70 -9.54 7.23 0.27
C ILE A 70 -8.29 8.11 0.50
N GLY A 71 -7.91 8.33 1.76
CA GLY A 71 -6.71 9.09 2.12
C GLY A 71 -5.44 8.41 1.61
N ASN A 72 -5.31 7.10 1.85
CA ASN A 72 -4.15 6.31 1.42
C ASN A 72 -4.05 6.24 -0.11
N ILE A 73 -5.17 6.11 -0.82
CA ILE A 73 -5.20 6.16 -2.29
C ILE A 73 -4.75 7.54 -2.79
N ALA A 74 -5.29 8.61 -2.23
CA ALA A 74 -4.93 9.97 -2.63
C ALA A 74 -3.46 10.28 -2.34
N ASP A 75 -2.93 9.81 -1.20
CA ASP A 75 -1.51 9.94 -0.85
C ASP A 75 -0.62 9.15 -1.80
N PHE A 76 -1.02 7.94 -2.20
CA PHE A 76 -0.23 7.12 -3.13
C PHE A 76 -0.18 7.73 -4.54
N PHE A 77 -1.33 8.17 -5.08
CA PHE A 77 -1.40 8.76 -6.42
C PHE A 77 -1.03 10.26 -6.43
N GLN A 78 -0.80 10.87 -5.26
CA GLN A 78 -0.61 12.31 -5.09
C GLN A 78 -1.72 13.13 -5.78
N CYS A 79 -2.94 12.60 -5.80
CA CYS A 79 -4.07 13.22 -6.48
C CYS A 79 -4.89 14.08 -5.50
N SER A 80 -5.27 15.29 -5.93
CA SER A 80 -6.15 16.16 -5.16
C SER A 80 -7.46 16.37 -5.91
N CYS A 81 -8.57 15.92 -5.32
CA CYS A 81 -9.91 16.17 -5.85
C CYS A 81 -10.36 17.59 -5.45
N PHE A 82 -9.99 18.60 -6.23
CA PHE A 82 -10.47 19.99 -6.08
C PHE A 82 -10.35 20.55 -4.65
N GLY A 83 -9.32 20.13 -3.89
CA GLY A 83 -9.09 20.58 -2.51
C GLY A 83 -9.87 19.84 -1.41
N LEU A 84 -10.78 18.91 -1.75
CA LEU A 84 -11.50 18.06 -0.78
C LEU A 84 -10.59 16.99 -0.17
N VAL A 85 -9.63 16.49 -0.94
CA VAL A 85 -8.62 15.56 -0.46
C VAL A 85 -7.26 16.21 -0.67
N ARG A 86 -6.56 16.46 0.45
CA ARG A 86 -5.18 16.97 0.44
C ARG A 86 -4.23 15.80 0.65
N PRO A 87 -3.51 15.36 -0.40
CA PRO A 87 -2.48 14.34 -0.23
C PRO A 87 -1.34 14.89 0.63
N VAL A 88 -0.73 14.04 1.46
CA VAL A 88 0.49 14.41 2.19
C VAL A 88 1.63 14.44 1.18
N TYR A 89 2.12 15.65 0.92
CA TYR A 89 3.35 15.83 0.18
C TYR A 89 4.54 15.59 1.13
N VAL A 90 5.30 14.53 0.87
CA VAL A 90 6.51 14.20 1.63
C VAL A 90 7.71 14.62 0.80
N ASP A 91 8.48 15.60 1.31
CA ASP A 91 9.78 15.92 0.73
C ASP A 91 10.81 14.90 1.20
N TRP A 92 11.16 13.98 0.33
CA TRP A 92 12.12 12.91 0.60
C TRP A 92 13.57 13.40 0.76
N LYS A 93 13.84 14.67 0.45
CA LYS A 93 15.15 15.31 0.67
C LYS A 93 15.24 16.01 2.03
N ALA A 94 14.12 16.26 2.69
CA ALA A 94 14.07 16.86 4.01
C ALA A 94 14.17 15.78 5.10
N GLU A 95 14.86 16.10 6.20
CA GLU A 95 14.87 15.23 7.37
C GLU A 95 13.47 15.14 7.97
N PHE A 96 13.05 13.91 8.31
CA PHE A 96 11.71 13.68 8.84
C PHE A 96 11.57 14.28 10.25
N ASN A 97 10.76 15.34 10.37
CA ASN A 97 10.45 15.96 11.64
C ASN A 97 9.13 15.41 12.23
N PHE A 98 9.24 14.69 13.34
CA PHE A 98 8.10 14.06 14.03
C PHE A 98 7.05 15.05 14.53
N ASP A 99 7.46 16.25 14.92
CA ASP A 99 6.54 17.29 15.44
C ASP A 99 5.66 17.84 14.32
N GLN A 100 6.26 18.04 13.13
CA GLN A 100 5.55 18.51 11.94
C GLN A 100 4.53 17.46 11.44
N PHE A 101 4.90 16.17 11.44
CA PHE A 101 3.98 15.09 11.06
C PHE A 101 2.77 15.00 12.01
N SER A 102 3.02 15.11 13.32
CA SER A 102 1.98 15.06 14.35
C SER A 102 1.02 16.25 14.25
N ALA A 103 1.53 17.45 13.93
CA ALA A 103 0.72 18.64 13.69
C ALA A 103 -0.19 18.50 12.45
N HIS A 104 0.35 17.99 11.34
CA HIS A 104 -0.45 17.75 10.13
C HIS A 104 -1.56 16.72 10.38
N LYS A 105 -1.27 15.65 11.14
CA LYS A 105 -2.27 14.63 11.48
C LYS A 105 -3.49 15.24 12.20
N LYS A 106 -3.28 16.18 13.13
CA LYS A 106 -4.37 16.88 13.85
C LYS A 106 -5.27 17.74 12.96
N GLN A 107 -4.78 18.28 11.86
CA GLN A 107 -5.59 19.13 10.95
C GLN A 107 -6.45 18.32 9.97
N THR A 108 -6.18 17.03 9.83
CA THR A 108 -6.88 16.13 8.90
C THR A 108 -7.87 15.17 9.58
N VAL A 109 -8.03 15.27 10.90
CA VAL A 109 -9.04 14.54 11.70
C VAL A 109 -10.17 15.48 12.05
#